data_AF-A0A2V7U1P8-F1
#
_entry.id   AF-A0A2V7U1P8-F1
#
_cell.length_a   1.000
_cell.length_b   1.000
_cell.length_c   1.000
_cell.angle_alpha   90.00
_cell.angle_beta   90.00
_cell.angle_gamma   90.00
#
_symmetry.space_group_name_H-M   'P 1'
#
loop_
_entity.id
_entity.type
_entity.pdbx_description
1 polymer ?
#
loop_
_entity_poly.entity_id
_entity_poly.type
_entity_poly.pdbx_seq_one_letter_code
_entity_poly.pdbx_strand_id
1 'polypeptide(L)'
;MSSTHRRLLAGGILALGLLGLFFRGIDWTALRAAFRSADPWFLAGVVVATLITYVARAWRWGYLLAPLARVPFLRLFSVTLVGFMSGLLVPRAGEVVRPYLVARHHALKTSAAFASIILERLVDLITVLALFFLYLYVLPHPAAQAKGPLMGALRLGGALAAAGAGAILVVLFGLHARADRVMALIDRVLFRLPGRVAAPASRALRSFASGLAVLQA
;
A
#
# COMPACT_ATOMS: atom_id res chain seq x y z
N MET A 1 35.32 7.77 8.62
CA MET A 1 34.09 7.19 8.02
C MET A 1 32.86 7.69 8.79
N SER A 2 31.93 8.40 8.13
CA SER A 2 30.71 8.91 8.77
C SER A 2 29.85 7.78 9.36
N SER A 3 29.04 8.06 10.38
CA SER A 3 28.10 7.11 10.99
C SER A 3 27.17 6.40 9.99
N THR A 4 26.81 7.04 8.89
CA THR A 4 25.97 6.48 7.80
C THR A 4 26.65 5.34 7.06
N HIS A 5 27.93 5.48 6.71
CA HIS A 5 28.69 4.45 5.98
C HIS A 5 28.83 3.16 6.81
N ARG A 6 29.03 3.27 8.13
CA ARG A 6 29.10 2.10 9.02
C ARG A 6 27.76 1.36 9.10
N ARG A 7 26.64 2.07 9.09
CA ARG A 7 25.29 1.46 9.09
C ARG A 7 24.99 0.74 7.78
N LEU A 8 25.37 1.33 6.64
CA LEU A 8 25.21 0.69 5.33
C LEU A 8 26.05 -0.59 5.21
N LEU A 9 27.30 -0.55 5.68
CA LEU A 9 28.17 -1.72 5.70
C LEU A 9 27.64 -2.82 6.62
N ALA A 10 27.22 -2.47 7.85
CA ALA A 10 26.63 -3.43 8.77
C ALA A 10 25.35 -4.07 8.21
N GLY A 11 24.47 -3.26 7.59
CA GLY A 11 23.27 -3.76 6.91
C GLY A 11 23.60 -4.67 5.72
N GLY A 12 24.61 -4.31 4.92
CA GLY A 12 25.09 -5.13 3.81
C GLY A 12 25.65 -6.47 4.25
N ILE A 13 26.48 -6.49 5.30
CA ILE A 13 27.03 -7.73 5.88
C ILE A 13 25.90 -8.60 6.43
N LEU A 14 24.94 -8.01 7.14
CA LEU A 14 23.78 -8.74 7.64
C LEU A 14 22.96 -9.35 6.50
N ALA A 15 22.67 -8.57 5.44
CA ALA A 15 21.93 -9.04 4.27
C ALA A 15 22.66 -10.19 3.56
N LEU A 16 23.98 -10.08 3.36
CA LEU A 16 24.80 -11.14 2.78
C LEU A 16 24.85 -12.39 3.67
N GLY A 17 24.95 -12.22 4.99
CA GLY A 17 24.92 -13.32 5.95
C GLY A 17 23.59 -14.06 5.92
N LEU A 18 22.46 -13.33 5.90
CA LEU A 18 21.13 -13.92 5.78
C LEU A 18 20.92 -14.62 4.42
N LEU A 19 21.41 -14.03 3.33
CA LEU A 19 21.40 -14.67 2.00
C LEU A 19 22.23 -15.96 2.01
N GLY A 20 23.42 -15.94 2.61
CA GLY A 20 24.27 -17.13 2.73
C GLY A 20 23.58 -18.26 3.52
N LEU A 21 22.92 -17.92 4.63
CA LEU A 21 22.12 -18.87 5.41
C LEU A 21 20.96 -19.44 4.59
N PHE A 22 20.26 -18.59 3.83
CA PHE A 22 19.18 -19.00 2.94
C PHE A 22 19.67 -19.99 1.87
N PHE A 23 20.76 -19.66 1.16
CA PHE A 23 21.32 -20.52 0.11
C PHE A 23 21.85 -21.86 0.64
N ARG A 24 22.29 -21.91 1.90
CA ARG A 24 22.75 -23.16 2.53
C ARG A 24 21.62 -24.20 2.67
N GLY A 25 20.36 -23.75 2.77
CA GLY A 25 19.20 -24.62 2.88
C GLY A 25 18.64 -25.10 1.53
N ILE A 26 19.22 -24.66 0.40
CA ILE A 26 18.71 -24.96 -0.93
C ILE A 26 19.37 -26.22 -1.49
N ASP A 27 18.55 -27.22 -1.83
CA ASP A 27 18.98 -28.31 -2.69
C ASP A 27 19.01 -27.83 -4.15
N TRP A 28 20.21 -27.55 -4.63
CA TRP A 28 20.46 -27.07 -5.99
C TRP A 28 20.06 -28.08 -7.07
N THR A 29 20.07 -29.37 -6.76
CA THR A 29 19.67 -30.43 -7.69
C THR A 29 18.15 -30.40 -7.86
N ALA A 30 17.42 -30.36 -6.74
CA ALA A 30 15.97 -30.25 -6.74
C ALA A 30 15.50 -28.95 -7.41
N LEU A 31 16.18 -27.82 -7.16
CA LEU A 31 15.88 -26.54 -7.80
C LEU A 31 16.02 -26.62 -9.33
N ARG A 32 17.13 -27.18 -9.83
CA ARG A 32 17.35 -27.35 -11.28
C ARG A 32 16.34 -28.30 -11.91
N ALA A 33 15.97 -29.37 -11.22
CA ALA A 33 14.93 -30.29 -11.67
C ALA A 33 13.57 -29.57 -11.80
N ALA A 34 13.20 -28.77 -10.79
CA ALA A 34 11.97 -27.97 -10.80
C ALA A 34 11.93 -26.95 -11.95
N PHE A 35 13.05 -26.27 -12.26
CA PHE A 35 13.11 -25.37 -13.41
C PHE A 35 12.96 -26.09 -14.75
N ARG A 36 13.44 -27.33 -14.87
CA ARG A 36 13.33 -28.12 -16.10
C ARG A 36 11.95 -28.74 -16.28
N SER A 37 11.27 -29.09 -15.20
CA SER A 37 9.92 -29.65 -15.23
C SER A 37 8.81 -28.59 -15.19
N ALA A 38 9.16 -27.30 -15.08
CA ALA A 38 8.20 -26.22 -15.07
C ALA A 38 7.49 -26.10 -16.43
N ASP A 39 6.16 -26.15 -16.41
CA ASP A 39 5.35 -25.99 -17.61
C ASP A 39 5.32 -24.50 -18.04
N PRO A 40 5.76 -24.17 -19.27
CA PRO A 40 5.74 -22.82 -19.80
C PRO A 40 4.37 -22.15 -19.82
N TRP A 41 3.26 -22.91 -19.86
CA TRP A 41 1.92 -22.35 -19.86
C TRP A 41 1.53 -21.72 -18.53
N PHE A 42 1.96 -22.29 -17.39
CA PHE A 42 1.76 -21.61 -16.11
C PHE A 42 2.56 -20.32 -16.03
N LEU A 43 3.78 -20.29 -16.58
CA LEU A 43 4.58 -19.07 -16.64
C LEU A 43 3.91 -18.00 -17.50
N ALA A 44 3.40 -18.37 -18.68
CA ALA A 44 2.63 -17.47 -19.53
C ALA A 44 1.39 -16.94 -18.81
N GLY A 45 0.66 -17.82 -18.09
CA GLY A 45 -0.48 -17.44 -17.27
C GLY A 45 -0.15 -16.42 -16.19
N VAL A 46 0.98 -16.58 -15.49
CA VAL A 46 1.46 -15.61 -14.48
C VAL A 46 1.78 -14.26 -15.12
N VAL A 47 2.42 -14.24 -16.29
CA VAL A 47 2.72 -13.00 -17.02
C VAL A 47 1.42 -12.29 -17.39
N VAL A 48 0.44 -13.01 -17.96
CA VAL A 48 -0.86 -12.45 -18.33
C VAL A 48 -1.61 -11.92 -17.11
N ALA A 49 -1.67 -12.69 -16.02
CA ALA A 49 -2.31 -12.24 -14.78
C ALA A 49 -1.64 -10.99 -14.18
N THR A 50 -0.31 -10.89 -14.29
CA THR A 50 0.45 -9.71 -13.86
C THR A 50 0.12 -8.48 -14.72
N LEU A 51 0.04 -8.65 -16.04
CA LEU A 51 -0.34 -7.57 -16.95
C LEU A 51 -1.77 -7.09 -16.69
N ILE A 52 -2.72 -8.02 -16.50
CA ILE A 52 -4.10 -7.70 -16.13
C ILE A 52 -4.12 -6.91 -14.81
N THR A 53 -3.31 -7.31 -13.83
CA THR A 53 -3.19 -6.59 -12.56
C THR A 53 -2.70 -5.15 -12.76
N TYR A 54 -1.72 -4.91 -13.63
CA TYR A 54 -1.26 -3.56 -13.95
C TYR A 54 -2.30 -2.73 -14.70
N VAL A 55 -3.04 -3.35 -15.63
CA VAL A 55 -4.16 -2.71 -16.34
C VAL A 55 -5.24 -2.28 -15.35
N ALA A 56 -5.70 -3.20 -14.50
CA ALA A 56 -6.72 -2.91 -13.49
C ALA A 56 -6.27 -1.81 -12.52
N ARG A 57 -4.99 -1.82 -12.10
CA ARG A 57 -4.41 -0.77 -11.24
C ARG A 57 -4.39 0.59 -11.93
N ALA A 58 -3.96 0.65 -13.19
CA ALA A 58 -3.93 1.90 -13.94
C ALA A 58 -5.34 2.47 -14.16
N TRP A 59 -6.31 1.60 -14.46
CA TRP A 59 -7.71 1.97 -14.65
C TRP A 59 -8.32 2.50 -13.35
N ARG A 60 -8.17 1.78 -12.23
CA ARG A 60 -8.63 2.22 -10.91
C ARG A 60 -8.00 3.55 -10.50
N TRP A 61 -6.70 3.71 -10.71
CA TRP A 61 -6.02 4.96 -10.39
C TRP A 61 -6.54 6.13 -11.23
N GLY A 62 -6.94 5.87 -12.48
CA GLY A 62 -7.63 6.85 -13.31
C GLY A 62 -8.95 7.35 -12.70
N TYR A 63 -9.74 6.49 -12.07
CA TYR A 63 -10.95 6.93 -11.34
C TYR A 63 -10.61 7.78 -10.12
N LEU A 64 -9.58 7.41 -9.36
CA LEU A 64 -9.14 8.20 -8.20
C LEU A 64 -8.59 9.57 -8.63
N LEU A 65 -7.99 9.66 -9.81
CA LEU A 65 -7.47 10.90 -10.38
C LEU A 65 -8.52 11.71 -11.14
N ALA A 66 -9.65 11.11 -11.54
CA ALA A 66 -10.66 11.76 -12.39
C ALA A 66 -11.13 13.13 -11.88
N PRO A 67 -11.29 13.36 -10.56
CA PRO A 67 -11.67 14.68 -10.06
C PRO A 67 -10.52 15.70 -10.03
N LEU A 68 -9.26 15.25 -10.15
CA LEU A 68 -8.08 16.11 -10.21
C LEU A 68 -7.70 16.44 -11.65
N ALA A 69 -7.66 15.44 -12.52
CA ALA A 69 -7.46 15.58 -13.96
C ALA A 69 -7.89 14.32 -14.70
N ARG A 70 -8.41 14.52 -15.92
CA ARG A 70 -8.66 13.43 -16.86
C ARG A 70 -7.35 13.06 -17.57
N VAL A 71 -6.71 12.01 -17.11
CA VAL A 71 -5.49 11.46 -17.72
C VAL A 71 -5.87 10.31 -18.66
N PRO A 72 -5.37 10.27 -19.92
CA PRO A 72 -5.65 9.16 -20.83
C PRO A 72 -5.09 7.84 -20.28
N PHE A 73 -5.86 6.76 -20.42
CA PHE A 73 -5.54 5.44 -19.85
C PHE A 73 -4.14 4.94 -20.23
N LEU A 74 -3.75 5.04 -21.51
CA LEU A 74 -2.43 4.58 -21.98
C LEU A 74 -1.29 5.26 -21.22
N ARG A 75 -1.44 6.55 -20.90
CA ARG A 75 -0.42 7.30 -20.15
C ARG A 75 -0.40 6.89 -18.68
N LEU A 76 -1.57 6.68 -18.06
CA LEU A 76 -1.66 6.12 -16.71
C LEU A 76 -1.02 4.74 -16.63
N PHE A 77 -1.26 3.90 -17.64
CA PHE A 77 -0.68 2.58 -17.73
C PHE A 77 0.85 2.63 -17.87
N SER A 78 1.38 3.46 -18.78
CA SER A 78 2.83 3.66 -18.92
C SER A 78 3.48 4.17 -17.63
N VAL A 79 2.90 5.19 -16.98
CA VAL A 79 3.44 5.70 -15.71
C VAL A 79 3.36 4.64 -14.61
N THR A 80 2.30 3.84 -14.59
CA THR A 80 2.14 2.74 -13.63
C THR A 80 3.22 1.68 -13.82
N LEU A 81 3.49 1.26 -15.07
CA LEU A 81 4.57 0.32 -15.38
C LEU A 81 5.95 0.86 -14.99
N VAL A 82 6.26 2.12 -15.34
CA VAL A 82 7.53 2.77 -14.96
C VAL A 82 7.68 2.83 -13.45
N GLY A 83 6.59 3.12 -12.73
CA GLY A 83 6.54 3.08 -11.28
C GLY A 83 6.86 1.71 -10.69
N PHE A 84 6.22 0.65 -11.17
CA PHE A 84 6.50 -0.70 -10.67
C PHE A 84 7.94 -1.14 -11.02
N MET A 85 8.42 -0.78 -12.22
CA MET A 85 9.79 -1.07 -12.63
C MET A 85 10.83 -0.34 -11.77
N SER A 86 10.60 0.93 -11.41
CA SER A 86 11.53 1.67 -10.55
C SER A 86 11.62 1.08 -9.14
N GLY A 87 10.54 0.47 -8.65
CA GLY A 87 10.52 -0.27 -7.40
C GLY A 87 11.43 -1.51 -7.39
N LEU A 88 11.74 -2.09 -8.56
CA LEU A 88 12.70 -3.20 -8.68
C LEU A 88 14.15 -2.73 -8.57
N LEU A 89 14.44 -1.51 -9.03
CA LEU A 89 15.78 -0.93 -9.01
C LEU A 89 16.12 -0.32 -7.65
N VAL A 90 15.16 0.44 -7.09
CA VAL A 90 15.33 1.14 -5.82
C VAL A 90 14.12 0.84 -4.93
N PRO A 91 14.34 0.25 -3.74
CA PRO A 91 13.24 -0.04 -2.82
C PRO A 91 12.39 1.21 -2.56
N ARG A 92 11.07 1.06 -2.75
CA ARG A 92 10.05 2.11 -2.54
C ARG A 92 10.08 3.30 -3.52
N ALA A 93 10.97 3.34 -4.50
CA ALA A 93 10.98 4.42 -5.50
C ALA A 93 9.70 4.45 -6.34
N GLY A 94 9.07 3.29 -6.59
CA GLY A 94 7.84 3.20 -7.37
C GLY A 94 6.67 4.01 -6.82
N GLU A 95 6.58 4.17 -5.50
CA GLU A 95 5.53 4.93 -4.83
C GLU A 95 5.70 6.44 -5.00
N VAL A 96 6.94 6.89 -5.23
CA VAL A 96 7.29 8.31 -5.44
C VAL A 96 7.24 8.67 -6.92
N VAL A 97 7.72 7.77 -7.78
CA VAL A 97 7.86 8.01 -9.22
C VAL A 97 6.50 8.13 -9.91
N ARG A 98 5.51 7.29 -9.58
CA ARG A 98 4.15 7.36 -10.19
C ARG A 98 3.48 8.73 -10.01
N PRO A 99 3.23 9.22 -8.77
CA PRO A 99 2.54 10.49 -8.57
C PRO A 99 3.36 11.66 -9.10
N TYR A 100 4.69 11.60 -8.99
CA TYR A 100 5.58 12.64 -9.53
C TYR A 100 5.46 12.76 -11.06
N LEU A 101 5.52 11.65 -11.79
CA LEU A 101 5.43 11.66 -13.26
C LEU A 101 4.06 12.13 -13.73
N VAL A 102 2.96 11.64 -13.13
CA VAL A 102 1.62 12.13 -13.48
C VAL A 102 1.47 13.62 -13.18
N ALA A 103 1.97 14.09 -12.04
CA ALA A 103 1.91 15.51 -11.69
C ALA A 103 2.66 16.38 -12.71
N ARG A 104 3.86 15.96 -13.11
CA ARG A 104 4.67 16.66 -14.11
C ARG A 104 4.02 16.68 -15.50
N HIS A 105 3.41 15.58 -15.92
CA HIS A 105 2.83 15.46 -17.27
C HIS A 105 1.46 16.14 -17.42
N HIS A 106 0.73 16.34 -16.33
CA HIS A 106 -0.63 16.92 -16.34
C HIS A 106 -0.76 18.22 -15.54
N ALA A 107 0.36 18.86 -15.19
CA ALA A 107 0.41 20.10 -14.42
C ALA A 107 -0.44 20.05 -13.12
N LEU A 108 -0.55 18.88 -12.49
CA LEU A 108 -1.23 18.72 -11.22
C LEU A 108 -0.33 19.19 -10.09
N LYS A 109 -0.96 19.68 -9.01
CA LYS A 109 -0.24 19.87 -7.74
C LYS A 109 0.33 18.53 -7.30
N THR A 110 1.65 18.45 -7.14
CA THR A 110 2.36 17.23 -6.69
C THR A 110 1.73 16.67 -5.42
N SER A 111 1.36 17.53 -4.45
CA SER A 111 0.68 17.13 -3.22
C SER A 111 -0.65 16.38 -3.46
N ALA A 112 -1.44 16.79 -4.46
CA ALA A 112 -2.70 16.13 -4.80
C ALA A 112 -2.46 14.75 -5.45
N ALA A 113 -1.46 14.64 -6.32
CA ALA A 113 -1.07 13.34 -6.89
C ALA A 113 -0.56 12.37 -5.80
N PHE A 114 0.24 12.83 -4.85
CA PHE A 114 0.66 12.02 -3.69
C PHE A 114 -0.51 11.64 -2.79
N ALA A 115 -1.44 12.55 -2.53
CA ALA A 115 -2.65 12.26 -1.76
C ALA A 115 -3.49 11.14 -2.41
N SER A 116 -3.56 11.11 -3.75
CA SER A 116 -4.25 10.02 -4.47
C SER A 116 -3.62 8.65 -4.23
N ILE A 117 -2.28 8.59 -4.12
CA ILE A 117 -1.56 7.34 -3.81
C ILE A 117 -1.78 6.93 -2.36
N ILE A 118 -1.77 7.87 -1.40
CA ILE A 118 -2.07 7.56 0.00
C ILE A 118 -3.50 7.00 0.13
N LEU A 119 -4.46 7.62 -0.55
CA LEU A 119 -5.84 7.13 -0.59
C LEU A 119 -5.91 5.72 -1.19
N GLU A 120 -5.18 5.48 -2.29
CA GLU A 120 -5.03 4.15 -2.89
C GLU A 120 -4.54 3.12 -1.85
N ARG A 121 -3.46 3.45 -1.10
CA ARG A 121 -2.89 2.56 -0.06
C ARG A 121 -3.86 2.32 1.09
N LEU A 122 -4.63 3.33 1.49
CA LEU A 122 -5.64 3.19 2.54
C LEU A 122 -6.75 2.23 2.11
N VAL A 123 -7.25 2.37 0.89
CA VAL A 123 -8.26 1.46 0.33
C VAL A 123 -7.71 0.03 0.23
N ASP A 124 -6.46 -0.12 -0.24
CA ASP A 124 -5.81 -1.43 -0.33
C ASP A 124 -5.65 -2.07 1.06
N LEU A 125 -5.23 -1.30 2.07
CA LEU A 125 -5.11 -1.77 3.45
C LEU A 125 -6.47 -2.20 4.00
N ILE A 126 -7.51 -1.37 3.85
CA ILE A 126 -8.87 -1.70 4.30
C ILE A 126 -9.36 -2.99 3.64
N THR A 127 -9.10 -3.15 2.33
CA THR A 127 -9.47 -4.36 1.58
C THR A 127 -8.77 -5.60 2.15
N VAL A 128 -7.46 -5.53 2.40
CA VAL A 128 -6.70 -6.64 3.00
C VAL A 128 -7.23 -6.97 4.40
N LEU A 129 -7.51 -5.96 5.22
CA LEU A 129 -8.07 -6.17 6.56
C LEU A 129 -9.47 -6.80 6.53
N ALA A 130 -10.31 -6.38 5.57
CA ALA A 130 -11.63 -6.97 5.36
C ALA A 130 -11.55 -8.42 4.89
N LEU A 131 -10.64 -8.74 3.95
CA LEU A 131 -10.40 -10.12 3.51
C LEU A 131 -9.85 -10.98 4.65
N PHE A 132 -8.97 -10.42 5.48
CA PHE A 132 -8.44 -11.12 6.64
C PHE A 132 -9.52 -11.41 7.69
N PHE A 133 -10.43 -10.48 7.92
CA PHE A 133 -11.62 -10.71 8.76
C PHE A 133 -12.53 -11.79 8.15
N LEU A 134 -12.81 -11.71 6.85
CA LEU A 134 -13.63 -12.70 6.15
C LEU A 134 -13.03 -14.11 6.26
N TYR A 135 -11.71 -14.23 6.09
CA TYR A 135 -10.98 -15.45 6.38
C TYR A 135 -11.27 -15.89 7.83
N LEU A 136 -10.86 -15.15 8.85
CA LEU A 136 -10.94 -15.63 10.23
C LEU A 136 -12.35 -15.99 10.75
N TYR A 137 -13.40 -15.34 10.24
CA TYR A 137 -14.75 -15.40 10.81
C TYR A 137 -15.83 -16.03 9.91
N VAL A 138 -15.65 -16.03 8.59
CA VAL A 138 -16.72 -16.42 7.65
C VAL A 138 -16.34 -17.64 6.82
N LEU A 139 -15.11 -17.69 6.30
CA LEU A 139 -14.68 -18.79 5.45
C LEU A 139 -14.47 -20.08 6.27
N PRO A 140 -14.68 -21.27 5.68
CA PRO A 140 -14.36 -22.52 6.33
C PRO A 140 -12.83 -22.71 6.41
N HIS A 141 -12.33 -23.08 7.58
CA HIS A 141 -10.90 -23.33 7.83
C HIS A 141 -10.69 -24.78 8.23
N PRO A 142 -9.52 -25.38 7.89
CA PRO A 142 -9.18 -26.72 8.32
C PRO A 142 -9.30 -26.85 9.85
N ALA A 143 -9.91 -27.94 10.33
CA ALA A 143 -10.13 -28.18 11.76
C ALA A 143 -8.82 -28.16 12.59
N ALA A 144 -7.70 -28.52 11.96
CA ALA A 144 -6.35 -28.46 12.53
C ALA A 144 -5.91 -27.02 12.90
N GLN A 145 -6.47 -26.00 12.26
CA GLN A 145 -6.23 -24.59 12.57
C GLN A 145 -7.27 -24.01 13.55
N ALA A 146 -8.38 -24.72 13.79
CA ALA A 146 -9.54 -24.17 14.49
C ALA A 146 -9.39 -24.08 16.02
N LYS A 147 -8.44 -24.82 16.62
CA LYS A 147 -8.24 -24.87 18.08
C LYS A 147 -6.77 -24.69 18.43
N GLY A 148 -6.44 -23.56 19.03
CA GLY A 148 -5.12 -23.26 19.57
C GLY A 148 -5.02 -21.82 20.08
N PRO A 149 -4.11 -21.52 21.02
CA PRO A 149 -3.93 -20.17 21.58
C PRO A 149 -3.57 -19.13 20.50
N LEU A 150 -2.84 -19.56 19.47
CA LEU A 150 -2.52 -18.74 18.30
C LEU A 150 -3.76 -18.30 17.52
N MET A 151 -4.74 -19.18 17.33
CA MET A 151 -5.97 -18.85 16.61
C MET A 151 -6.84 -17.87 17.41
N GLY A 152 -6.84 -17.97 18.74
CA GLY A 152 -7.48 -16.97 19.62
C GLY A 152 -6.85 -15.59 19.47
N ALA A 153 -5.51 -15.51 19.49
CA ALA A 153 -4.79 -14.26 19.26
C ALA A 153 -5.02 -13.69 17.85
N LEU A 154 -5.03 -14.54 16.82
CA LEU A 154 -5.32 -14.13 15.44
C LEU A 154 -6.74 -13.60 15.28
N ARG A 155 -7.74 -14.24 15.90
CA ARG A 155 -9.12 -13.75 15.92
C ARG A 155 -9.23 -12.40 16.60
N LEU A 156 -8.67 -12.25 17.79
CA LEU A 156 -8.66 -10.96 18.50
C LEU A 156 -7.96 -9.88 17.66
N GLY A 157 -6.78 -10.19 17.11
CA GLY A 157 -6.04 -9.29 16.23
C GLY A 157 -6.84 -8.92 14.97
N GLY A 158 -7.52 -9.89 14.36
CA GLY A 158 -8.42 -9.67 13.22
C GLY A 158 -9.63 -8.81 13.56
N ALA A 159 -10.23 -8.99 14.75
CA ALA A 159 -11.34 -8.15 15.22
C ALA A 159 -10.89 -6.70 15.47
N LEU A 160 -9.74 -6.51 16.14
CA LEU A 160 -9.15 -5.19 16.35
C LEU A 160 -8.79 -4.52 15.02
N ALA A 161 -8.23 -5.27 14.07
CA ALA A 161 -7.89 -4.75 12.76
C ALA A 161 -9.14 -4.37 11.96
N ALA A 162 -10.21 -5.17 12.02
CA ALA A 162 -11.50 -4.85 11.41
C ALA A 162 -12.14 -3.60 12.04
N ALA A 163 -12.10 -3.47 13.37
CA ALA A 163 -12.55 -2.27 14.06
C ALA A 163 -11.75 -1.03 13.64
N GLY A 164 -10.41 -1.15 13.53
CA GLY A 164 -9.55 -0.09 13.02
C GLY A 164 -9.86 0.30 11.57
N ALA A 165 -10.06 -0.67 10.69
CA ALA A 165 -10.46 -0.44 9.30
C ALA A 165 -11.82 0.27 9.22
N GLY A 166 -12.79 -0.16 10.03
CA GLY A 166 -14.10 0.48 10.14
C GLY A 166 -14.00 1.93 10.63
N ALA A 167 -13.17 2.20 11.65
CA ALA A 167 -12.92 3.56 12.12
C ALA A 167 -12.30 4.45 11.03
N ILE A 168 -11.34 3.93 10.26
CA ILE A 168 -10.75 4.66 9.12
C ILE A 168 -11.82 4.97 8.07
N LEU A 169 -12.66 3.99 7.71
CA LEU A 169 -13.76 4.21 6.75
C LEU A 169 -14.76 5.26 7.24
N VAL A 170 -15.14 5.23 8.51
CA VAL A 170 -16.03 6.24 9.12
C VAL A 170 -15.40 7.62 9.05
N VAL A 171 -14.10 7.75 9.33
CA VAL A 171 -13.39 9.03 9.20
C VAL A 171 -13.33 9.50 7.74
N LEU A 172 -13.00 8.61 6.79
CA LEU A 172 -12.94 8.96 5.37
C LEU A 172 -14.30 9.38 4.82
N PHE A 173 -15.35 8.62 5.14
CA PHE A 173 -16.72 8.93 4.74
C PHE A 173 -17.23 10.20 5.43
N GLY A 174 -16.89 10.38 6.71
CA GLY A 174 -17.20 11.60 7.46
C GLY A 174 -16.50 12.84 6.88
N LEU A 175 -15.24 12.73 6.47
CA LEU A 175 -14.51 13.78 5.76
C LEU A 175 -15.17 14.10 4.42
N HIS A 176 -15.60 13.07 3.68
CA HIS A 176 -16.31 13.25 2.42
C HIS A 176 -17.68 13.93 2.61
N ALA A 177 -18.44 13.58 3.64
CA ALA A 177 -19.79 14.11 3.87
C ALA A 177 -19.81 15.47 4.61
N ARG A 178 -18.90 15.69 5.57
CA ARG A 178 -18.87 16.87 6.46
C ARG A 178 -17.44 17.21 6.91
N ALA A 179 -16.58 17.55 5.94
CA ALA A 179 -15.16 17.87 6.14
C ALA A 179 -14.90 18.80 7.34
N ASP A 180 -15.63 19.91 7.45
CA ASP A 180 -15.40 20.92 8.49
C ASP A 180 -15.66 20.38 9.91
N ARG A 181 -16.71 19.57 10.10
CA ARG A 181 -17.05 19.01 11.41
C ARG A 181 -16.06 17.94 11.83
N VAL A 182 -15.63 17.11 10.90
CA VAL A 182 -14.64 16.06 11.17
C VAL A 182 -13.27 16.66 11.46
N MET A 183 -12.88 17.73 10.76
CA MET A 183 -11.67 18.49 11.10
C MET A 183 -11.73 19.14 12.47
N ALA A 184 -12.87 19.73 12.85
CA ALA A 184 -13.05 20.29 14.19
C ALA A 184 -12.96 19.21 15.29
N LEU A 185 -13.47 18.00 15.04
CA LEU A 185 -13.35 16.87 15.98
C LEU A 185 -11.89 16.39 16.09
N ILE A 186 -11.23 16.23 14.95
CA ILE A 186 -9.81 15.83 14.88
C ILE A 186 -8.92 16.83 15.61
N ASP A 187 -9.15 18.14 15.44
CA ASP A 187 -8.39 19.15 16.15
C ASP A 187 -8.64 19.12 17.66
N ARG A 188 -9.88 18.87 18.13
CA ARG A 188 -10.16 18.68 19.56
C ARG A 188 -9.42 17.47 20.15
N VAL A 189 -9.32 16.38 19.39
CA VAL A 189 -8.60 15.18 19.82
C VAL A 189 -7.09 15.42 19.80
N LEU A 190 -6.56 16.04 18.73
CA LEU A 190 -5.15 16.39 18.60
C LEU A 190 -4.69 17.42 19.64
N PHE A 191 -5.57 18.31 20.12
CA PHE A 191 -5.22 19.27 21.18
C PHE A 191 -4.91 18.58 22.53
N ARG A 192 -5.30 17.32 22.72
CA ARG A 192 -4.89 16.52 23.89
C ARG A 192 -3.47 15.94 23.76
N LEU A 193 -2.85 16.04 22.58
CA LEU A 193 -1.50 15.56 22.33
C LEU A 193 -0.48 16.70 22.44
N PRO A 194 0.78 16.38 22.79
CA PRO A 194 1.83 17.38 22.88
C PRO A 194 2.01 18.12 21.54
N GLY A 195 2.19 19.44 21.60
CA GLY A 195 2.19 20.34 20.43
C GLY A 195 3.19 19.99 19.31
N ARG A 196 4.22 19.20 19.63
CA ARG A 196 5.18 18.65 18.65
C ARG A 196 4.55 17.72 17.61
N VAL A 197 3.44 17.05 17.97
CA VAL A 197 2.72 16.12 17.08
C VAL A 197 1.44 16.76 16.55
N ALA A 198 0.72 17.50 17.39
CA ALA A 198 -0.57 18.08 17.06
C ALA A 198 -0.51 19.05 15.85
N ALA A 199 0.47 19.95 15.85
CA ALA A 199 0.60 20.97 14.81
C ALA A 199 0.95 20.40 13.41
N PRO A 200 1.96 19.51 13.23
CA PRO A 200 2.21 18.91 11.93
C PRO A 200 1.09 17.95 11.48
N ALA A 201 0.48 17.20 12.40
CA ALA A 201 -0.63 16.29 12.08
C ALA A 201 -1.87 17.04 11.59
N SER A 202 -2.28 18.12 12.28
CA SER A 202 -3.42 18.95 11.86
C SER A 202 -3.17 19.58 10.48
N ARG A 203 -1.96 20.08 10.22
CA ARG A 203 -1.59 20.64 8.90
C ARG A 203 -1.67 19.60 7.79
N ALA A 204 -1.15 18.40 8.02
CA ALA A 204 -1.21 17.30 7.07
C ALA A 204 -2.66 16.86 6.79
N LEU A 205 -3.47 16.70 7.84
CA LEU A 205 -4.87 16.30 7.74
C LEU A 205 -5.73 17.36 7.03
N ARG A 206 -5.51 18.64 7.30
CA ARG A 206 -6.19 19.75 6.59
C ARG A 206 -5.79 19.82 5.13
N SER A 207 -4.50 19.64 4.80
CA SER A 207 -4.05 19.56 3.41
C SER A 207 -4.67 18.36 2.70
N PHE A 208 -4.76 17.21 3.37
CA PHE A 208 -5.41 16.01 2.84
C PHE A 208 -6.92 16.24 2.64
N ALA A 209 -7.62 16.77 3.64
CA ALA A 209 -9.05 17.08 3.58
C ALA A 209 -9.37 18.12 2.48
N SER A 210 -8.54 19.15 2.31
CA SER A 210 -8.69 20.11 1.21
C SER A 210 -8.48 19.46 -0.16
N GLY A 211 -7.54 18.51 -0.27
CA GLY A 211 -7.35 17.72 -1.49
C GLY A 211 -8.54 16.80 -1.76
N LEU A 212 -9.18 16.28 -0.71
CA LEU A 212 -10.41 15.50 -0.79
C LEU A 212 -11.63 16.36 -1.16
N ALA A 213 -11.69 17.61 -0.69
CA ALA A 213 -12.75 18.57 -1.01
C ALA A 213 -12.68 19.05 -2.47
N VAL A 214 -11.49 19.09 -3.07
CA VAL A 214 -11.36 19.28 -4.53
C VAL A 214 -12.02 18.14 -5.32
N LEU A 215 -12.17 16.94 -4.73
CA LEU A 215 -12.93 15.84 -5.34
C LEU A 215 -14.47 16.04 -5.28
N GLN A 216 -14.96 17.14 -4.69
CA GLN A 216 -16.39 17.48 -4.59
C GLN A 216 -16.88 18.49 -5.65
N ALA A 217 -15.97 19.10 -6.43
CA ALA A 217 -16.30 20.04 -7.51
C ALA A 217 -16.32 19.33 -8.87
#